data_AF-A0A935USX1-F1
#
_entry.id   AF-A0A935USX1-F1
#
_cell.length_a   1.000
_cell.length_b   1.000
_cell.length_c   1.000
_cell.angle_alpha   90.00
_cell.angle_beta   90.00
_cell.angle_gamma   90.00
#
_symmetry.space_group_name_H-M   'P 1'
#
loop_
_entity.id
_entity.type
_entity.pdbx_description
1 polymer ?
#
loop_
_entity_poly.entity_id
_entity_poly.type
_entity_poly.pdbx_seq_one_letter_code
_entity_poly.pdbx_strand_id
1 'polypeptide(L)'
;MATITIRRLAGAVTTAAVGSLVAVTLAAAPASATTGTRSLAAVLAADGASFDHNEYDFDILDAAVTAVLKAKPNSAVKVLTDGTTTLTAFLPKDYAFKKLIQELSGKWVDDEGKVFATVAGLLGVDGVEKVLLYHVVPGTYIDAAAASKANGANLPTALGPTIGVWVHHGMIVLKDKDPQLYDATVRIPDINKHNRQIAHGIDRVLVPMDL
;
A
#
# COMPACT_ATOMS: atom_id res chain seq x y z
N MET A 1 -7.69 -18.27 -64.50
CA MET A 1 -7.44 -17.52 -65.75
C MET A 1 -7.41 -16.05 -65.34
N ALA A 2 -6.37 -15.24 -65.47
CA ALA A 2 -5.19 -15.28 -66.34
C ALA A 2 -3.94 -14.72 -65.64
N THR A 3 -2.81 -15.22 -66.14
CA THR A 3 -1.41 -14.99 -65.79
C THR A 3 -0.87 -13.68 -66.38
N ILE A 4 -0.06 -12.90 -65.64
CA ILE A 4 0.96 -11.97 -66.20
C ILE A 4 2.10 -11.87 -65.15
N THR A 5 3.13 -12.70 -65.18
CA THR A 5 4.38 -12.68 -65.98
C THR A 5 5.30 -11.47 -65.74
N ILE A 6 6.40 -11.76 -65.05
CA ILE A 6 7.59 -10.94 -64.79
C ILE A 6 8.35 -10.65 -66.09
N ARG A 7 8.84 -9.41 -66.29
CA ARG A 7 9.95 -9.11 -67.20
C ARG A 7 10.99 -8.21 -66.53
N ARG A 8 12.23 -8.71 -66.55
CA ARG A 8 13.46 -8.08 -66.09
C ARG A 8 13.89 -6.95 -67.04
N LEU A 9 14.49 -5.90 -66.50
CA LEU A 9 15.49 -5.08 -67.19
C LEU A 9 16.60 -4.75 -66.21
N ALA A 10 17.77 -5.35 -66.44
CA ALA A 10 19.05 -4.92 -65.91
C ALA A 10 19.54 -3.74 -66.75
N GLY A 11 20.08 -2.70 -66.11
CA GLY A 11 20.59 -1.52 -66.80
C GLY A 11 21.51 -0.68 -65.92
N ALA A 12 22.81 -0.98 -66.05
CA ALA A 12 23.98 -0.11 -65.93
C ALA A 12 24.16 0.84 -64.72
N VAL A 13 25.21 0.52 -63.96
CA VAL A 13 25.94 1.37 -63.02
C VAL A 13 26.66 2.49 -63.76
N THR A 14 26.47 3.75 -63.33
CA THR A 14 27.47 4.82 -63.48
C THR A 14 27.49 5.69 -62.22
N THR A 15 28.70 5.87 -61.70
CA THR A 15 29.09 6.46 -60.43
C THR A 15 28.87 7.97 -60.32
N ALA A 16 28.27 8.42 -59.22
CA ALA A 16 28.50 9.76 -58.68
C ALA A 16 28.49 9.66 -57.14
N ALA A 17 29.65 9.87 -56.53
CA ALA A 17 29.84 9.90 -55.10
C ALA A 17 29.27 11.20 -54.51
N VAL A 18 28.24 11.07 -53.67
CA VAL A 18 27.92 12.05 -52.63
C VAL A 18 27.57 11.26 -51.38
N GLY A 19 28.41 11.38 -50.35
CA GLY A 19 28.19 10.75 -49.06
C GLY A 19 26.89 11.27 -48.43
N SER A 20 26.04 10.37 -48.00
CA SER A 20 24.95 10.68 -47.07
C SER A 20 24.88 9.53 -46.09
N LEU A 21 25.40 9.81 -44.89
CA LEU A 21 25.34 8.94 -43.73
C LEU A 21 23.87 8.57 -43.47
N VAL A 22 23.62 7.27 -43.35
CA VAL A 22 22.35 6.72 -42.90
C VAL A 22 22.12 7.18 -41.45
N ALA A 23 21.22 8.15 -41.24
CA ALA A 23 20.75 8.49 -39.91
C ALA A 23 19.59 7.55 -39.54
N VAL A 24 19.91 6.37 -39.00
CA VAL A 24 18.93 5.58 -38.27
C VAL A 24 18.66 6.33 -36.97
N THR A 25 17.53 7.01 -36.87
CA THR A 25 17.06 7.54 -35.59
C THR A 25 16.63 6.35 -34.73
N LEU A 26 17.51 5.91 -33.82
CA LEU A 26 17.07 5.06 -32.70
C LEU A 26 16.09 5.90 -31.87
N ALA A 27 14.80 5.61 -32.00
CA ALA A 27 13.82 6.06 -31.04
C ALA A 27 14.23 5.49 -29.67
N ALA A 28 14.61 6.36 -28.73
CA ALA A 28 14.85 5.96 -27.36
C ALA A 28 13.56 5.33 -26.82
N ALA A 29 13.63 4.05 -26.45
CA ALA A 29 12.55 3.42 -25.70
C ALA A 29 12.28 4.26 -24.44
N PRO A 30 11.02 4.47 -24.02
CA PRO A 30 10.75 5.16 -22.77
C PRO A 30 11.53 4.45 -21.67
N ALA A 31 12.36 5.20 -20.93
CA ALA A 31 13.03 4.68 -19.76
C ALA A 31 11.93 4.13 -18.83
N SER A 32 11.91 2.82 -18.64
CA SER A 32 11.05 2.21 -17.63
C SER A 32 11.48 2.82 -16.30
N ALA A 33 10.63 3.67 -15.71
CA ALA A 33 10.90 4.20 -14.39
C ALA A 33 11.01 2.99 -13.44
N THR A 34 12.21 2.72 -12.94
CA THR A 34 12.44 1.64 -11.99
C THR A 34 11.55 1.89 -10.78
N THR A 35 10.65 0.96 -10.48
CA THR A 35 9.84 1.02 -9.26
C THR A 35 10.76 1.01 -8.05
N GLY A 36 10.62 2.00 -7.18
CA GLY A 36 11.42 2.13 -5.97
C GLY A 36 11.18 0.99 -4.97
N THR A 37 12.08 0.87 -4.01
CA THR A 37 12.05 -0.19 -2.98
C THR A 37 12.07 0.38 -1.57
N ARG A 38 11.58 1.61 -1.37
CA ARG A 38 11.38 2.13 -0.01
C ARG A 38 10.30 1.31 0.67
N SER A 39 10.61 0.76 1.85
CA SER A 39 9.67 -0.03 2.64
C SER A 39 8.72 0.89 3.42
N LEU A 40 7.54 0.39 3.77
CA LEU A 40 6.58 1.14 4.58
C LEU A 40 7.12 1.40 5.99
N ALA A 41 7.87 0.47 6.59
CA ALA A 41 8.53 0.72 7.87
C ALA A 41 9.49 1.92 7.79
N ALA A 42 10.21 2.10 6.69
CA ALA A 42 11.06 3.28 6.48
C ALA A 42 10.28 4.57 6.16
N VAL A 43 9.00 4.46 5.78
CA VAL A 43 8.10 5.61 5.63
C VAL A 43 7.51 6.02 6.98
N LEU A 44 7.13 5.04 7.79
CA LEU A 44 6.62 5.26 9.15
C LEU A 44 7.69 5.90 10.05
N ALA A 45 8.92 5.41 10.01
CA ALA A 45 10.01 5.94 10.83
C ALA A 45 10.64 7.26 10.31
N ALA A 46 10.03 7.94 9.34
CA ALA A 46 10.67 9.05 8.62
C ALA A 46 10.69 10.37 9.40
N ASP A 47 9.77 10.58 10.33
CA ASP A 47 9.59 11.79 11.14
C ASP A 47 10.25 11.72 12.54
N GLY A 48 10.54 10.52 13.03
CA GLY A 48 11.32 10.33 14.27
C GLY A 48 10.80 9.27 15.22
N ALA A 49 9.64 8.65 14.94
CA ALA A 49 9.06 7.56 15.73
C ALA A 49 8.90 7.92 17.23
N SER A 50 8.30 9.07 17.52
CA SER A 50 8.16 9.57 18.88
C SER A 50 6.73 9.97 19.16
N PHE A 51 6.12 9.35 20.19
CA PHE A 51 4.81 9.75 20.67
C PHE A 51 4.76 11.24 20.98
N ASP A 52 3.81 11.92 20.36
CA ASP A 52 3.55 13.32 20.55
C ASP A 52 2.03 13.60 20.69
N HIS A 53 1.55 14.68 20.09
CA HIS A 53 0.14 15.09 20.14
C HIS A 53 -0.49 15.24 18.75
N ASN A 54 0.23 14.93 17.68
CA ASN A 54 -0.20 15.04 16.31
C ASN A 54 -0.96 13.79 15.89
N GLU A 55 -2.27 13.82 16.06
CA GLU A 55 -3.13 12.66 15.78
C GLU A 55 -3.21 12.25 14.28
N TYR A 56 -2.50 12.93 13.39
CA TYR A 56 -2.54 12.74 11.95
C TYR A 56 -1.35 11.95 11.38
N ASP A 57 -0.32 11.68 12.18
CA ASP A 57 0.77 10.79 11.81
C ASP A 57 0.45 9.33 12.23
N PHE A 58 1.51 8.53 12.39
CA PHE A 58 1.47 7.09 12.50
C PHE A 58 2.40 6.56 13.60
N ASP A 59 2.72 7.36 14.62
CA ASP A 59 3.66 6.99 15.68
C ASP A 59 3.19 5.76 16.48
N ILE A 60 1.89 5.66 16.79
CA ILE A 60 1.33 4.45 17.44
C ILE A 60 1.49 3.23 16.54
N LEU A 61 1.28 3.38 15.23
CA LEU A 61 1.42 2.28 14.27
C LEU A 61 2.89 1.85 14.15
N ASP A 62 3.83 2.79 14.06
CA ASP A 62 5.27 2.49 13.99
C ASP A 62 5.75 1.78 15.26
N ALA A 63 5.31 2.26 16.43
CA ALA A 63 5.59 1.63 17.71
C ALA A 63 5.02 0.19 17.76
N ALA A 64 3.83 -0.05 17.22
CA ALA A 64 3.22 -1.39 17.15
C ALA A 64 4.01 -2.34 16.25
N VAL A 65 4.41 -1.90 15.05
CA VAL A 65 5.26 -2.68 14.15
C VAL A 65 6.59 -3.01 14.81
N THR A 66 7.24 -2.02 15.41
CA THR A 66 8.52 -2.18 16.11
C THR A 66 8.40 -3.14 17.30
N ALA A 67 7.35 -3.00 18.12
CA ALA A 67 7.12 -3.87 19.27
C ALA A 67 6.89 -5.33 18.86
N VAL A 68 6.08 -5.58 17.83
CA VAL A 68 5.83 -6.94 17.32
C VAL A 68 7.11 -7.54 16.74
N LEU A 69 7.88 -6.81 15.94
CA LEU A 69 9.13 -7.33 15.36
C LEU A 69 10.21 -7.57 16.42
N LYS A 70 10.24 -6.76 17.48
CA LYS A 70 11.14 -6.96 18.62
C LYS A 70 10.79 -8.23 19.40
N ALA A 71 9.50 -8.45 19.66
CA ALA A 71 9.03 -9.63 20.38
C ALA A 71 9.04 -10.91 19.51
N LYS A 72 8.80 -10.75 18.20
CA LYS A 72 8.70 -11.83 17.20
C LYS A 72 9.48 -11.47 15.93
N PRO A 73 10.81 -11.66 15.91
CA PRO A 73 11.66 -11.30 14.76
C PRO A 73 11.31 -12.02 13.45
N ASN A 74 10.64 -13.17 13.54
CA ASN A 74 10.20 -13.98 12.40
C ASN A 74 8.71 -13.78 12.05
N SER A 75 8.04 -12.78 12.64
CA SER A 75 6.66 -12.45 12.31
C SER A 75 6.50 -12.13 10.83
N ALA A 76 5.34 -12.49 10.26
CA ALA A 76 4.97 -12.09 8.90
C ALA A 76 4.87 -10.56 8.73
N VAL A 77 4.73 -9.80 9.83
CA VAL A 77 4.77 -8.32 9.85
C VAL A 77 6.08 -7.79 9.25
N LYS A 78 7.15 -8.61 9.26
CA LYS A 78 8.45 -8.27 8.65
C LYS A 78 8.31 -7.89 7.18
N VAL A 79 7.26 -8.32 6.48
CA VAL A 79 6.99 -7.90 5.10
C VAL A 79 6.95 -6.37 4.94
N LEU A 80 6.50 -5.62 5.96
CA LEU A 80 6.49 -4.15 5.94
C LEU A 80 7.89 -3.51 5.93
N THR A 81 8.92 -4.29 6.29
CA THR A 81 10.32 -3.87 6.26
C THR A 81 11.00 -4.21 4.93
N ASP A 82 10.43 -5.13 4.14
CA ASP A 82 10.98 -5.57 2.87
C ASP A 82 10.37 -4.81 1.67
N GLY A 83 10.97 -3.67 1.35
CA GLY A 83 10.53 -2.83 0.24
C GLY A 83 10.67 -3.46 -1.15
N THR A 84 11.21 -4.68 -1.27
CA THR A 84 11.24 -5.43 -2.53
C THR A 84 9.98 -6.25 -2.77
N THR A 85 9.18 -6.50 -1.74
CA THR A 85 7.91 -7.20 -1.83
C THR A 85 6.79 -6.23 -2.22
N THR A 86 5.94 -6.65 -3.17
CA THR A 86 4.75 -5.87 -3.56
C THR A 86 3.60 -6.14 -2.61
N LEU A 87 3.00 -5.08 -2.07
CA LEU A 87 1.81 -5.15 -1.21
C LEU A 87 1.09 -3.80 -1.15
N THR A 88 -0.15 -3.85 -0.66
CA THR A 88 -0.93 -2.68 -0.24
C THR A 88 -1.18 -2.78 1.26
N ALA A 89 -0.94 -1.72 2.02
CA ALA A 89 -1.30 -1.65 3.43
C ALA A 89 -2.34 -0.55 3.71
N PHE A 90 -3.13 -0.73 4.75
CA PHE A 90 -4.01 0.30 5.27
C PHE A 90 -3.46 0.78 6.61
N LEU A 91 -3.08 2.05 6.72
CA LEU A 91 -2.34 2.56 7.87
C LEU A 91 -3.30 3.35 8.78
N PRO A 92 -3.69 2.83 9.95
CA PRO A 92 -4.44 3.62 10.91
C PRO A 92 -3.56 4.75 11.43
N LYS A 93 -4.07 5.98 11.37
CA LYS A 93 -3.45 7.15 12.01
C LYS A 93 -3.58 7.05 13.52
N ASP A 94 -2.86 7.90 14.24
CA ASP A 94 -2.92 7.95 15.71
C ASP A 94 -4.33 8.27 16.23
N TYR A 95 -5.05 9.16 15.54
CA TYR A 95 -6.47 9.42 15.76
C TYR A 95 -7.37 8.17 15.65
N ALA A 96 -7.02 7.21 14.79
CA ALA A 96 -7.78 5.98 14.62
C ALA A 96 -7.67 5.08 15.87
N PHE A 97 -6.49 5.00 16.48
CA PHE A 97 -6.28 4.25 17.72
C PHE A 97 -6.97 4.93 18.91
N LYS A 98 -6.93 6.26 19.00
CA LYS A 98 -7.70 7.01 20.01
C LYS A 98 -9.19 6.70 19.93
N LYS A 99 -9.72 6.60 18.71
CA LYS A 99 -11.14 6.24 18.48
C LYS A 99 -11.46 4.79 18.79
N LEU A 100 -10.55 3.86 18.50
CA LEU A 100 -10.70 2.49 18.95
C LEU A 100 -10.84 2.43 20.49
N ILE A 101 -9.96 3.13 21.23
CA ILE A 101 -10.05 3.17 22.69
C ILE A 101 -11.34 3.85 23.16
N GLN A 102 -11.77 4.93 22.50
CA GLN A 102 -13.03 5.58 22.82
C GLN A 102 -14.23 4.65 22.61
N GLU A 103 -14.25 3.89 21.52
CA GLU A 103 -15.33 2.96 21.18
C GLU A 103 -15.37 1.78 22.16
N LEU A 104 -14.21 1.26 22.59
CA LEU A 104 -14.12 0.14 23.54
C LEU A 104 -14.36 0.55 25.00
N SER A 105 -13.87 1.72 25.43
CA SER A 105 -13.88 2.13 26.85
C SER A 105 -14.90 3.22 27.17
N GLY A 106 -15.50 3.84 26.16
CA GLY A 106 -16.34 5.04 26.29
C GLY A 106 -15.57 6.30 26.67
N LYS A 107 -14.23 6.25 26.76
CA LYS A 107 -13.38 7.36 27.21
C LYS A 107 -12.36 7.74 26.16
N TRP A 108 -12.19 9.04 25.98
CA TRP A 108 -11.14 9.59 25.14
C TRP A 108 -9.81 9.60 25.89
N VAL A 109 -8.73 9.25 25.18
CA VAL A 109 -7.35 9.29 25.70
C VAL A 109 -6.51 10.05 24.69
N ASP A 110 -6.00 11.22 25.07
CA ASP A 110 -5.23 12.10 24.18
C ASP A 110 -3.75 11.68 24.02
N ASP A 111 -3.23 10.92 24.99
CA ASP A 111 -1.82 10.55 25.09
C ASP A 111 -1.54 9.27 24.30
N GLU A 112 -0.72 9.37 23.25
CA GLU A 112 -0.39 8.26 22.35
C GLU A 112 0.30 7.10 23.05
N GLY A 113 1.18 7.39 24.01
CA GLY A 113 1.84 6.36 24.81
C GLY A 113 0.85 5.54 25.64
N LYS A 114 -0.16 6.19 26.23
CA LYS A 114 -1.25 5.51 26.95
C LYS A 114 -2.16 4.75 26.00
N VAL A 115 -2.47 5.30 24.83
CA VAL A 115 -3.27 4.61 23.81
C VAL A 115 -2.55 3.33 23.37
N PHE A 116 -1.27 3.44 23.01
CA PHE A 116 -0.42 2.30 22.67
C PHE A 116 -0.37 1.25 23.79
N ALA A 117 -0.10 1.68 25.03
CA ALA A 117 -0.05 0.77 26.17
C ALA A 117 -1.41 0.08 26.43
N THR A 118 -2.51 0.79 26.22
CA THR A 118 -3.87 0.23 26.37
C THR A 118 -4.15 -0.81 25.31
N VAL A 119 -3.87 -0.51 24.03
CA VAL A 119 -4.04 -1.46 22.92
C VAL A 119 -3.16 -2.69 23.13
N ALA A 120 -1.88 -2.50 23.49
CA ALA A 120 -0.96 -3.59 23.76
C ALA A 120 -1.39 -4.42 24.99
N GLY A 121 -1.96 -3.79 26.02
CA GLY A 121 -2.48 -4.47 27.21
C GLY A 121 -3.74 -5.28 26.94
N LEU A 122 -4.64 -4.79 26.08
CA LEU A 122 -5.87 -5.48 25.70
C LEU A 122 -5.61 -6.68 24.79
N LEU A 123 -4.78 -6.50 23.77
CA LEU A 123 -4.59 -7.49 22.70
C LEU A 123 -3.39 -8.41 22.92
N GLY A 124 -2.41 -7.96 23.71
CA GLY A 124 -1.09 -8.57 23.76
C GLY A 124 -0.35 -8.49 22.43
N VAL A 125 0.89 -8.97 22.39
CA VAL A 125 1.71 -8.99 21.18
C VAL A 125 1.06 -9.82 20.07
N ASP A 126 0.43 -10.95 20.43
CA ASP A 126 -0.23 -11.84 19.47
C ASP A 126 -1.45 -11.18 18.81
N GLY A 127 -2.27 -10.47 19.59
CA GLY A 127 -3.42 -9.75 19.05
C GLY A 127 -2.99 -8.56 18.20
N VAL A 128 -1.99 -7.78 18.64
CA VAL A 128 -1.43 -6.67 17.84
C VAL A 128 -0.86 -7.19 16.51
N GLU A 129 -0.12 -8.31 16.52
CA GLU A 129 0.37 -8.94 15.29
C GLU A 129 -0.77 -9.28 14.33
N LYS A 130 -1.86 -9.89 14.82
CA LYS A 130 -3.02 -10.21 13.99
C LYS A 130 -3.65 -8.95 13.39
N VAL A 131 -3.83 -7.90 14.18
CA VAL A 131 -4.35 -6.62 13.70
C VAL A 131 -3.45 -6.05 12.61
N LEU A 132 -2.13 -6.02 12.80
CA LEU A 132 -1.19 -5.53 11.77
C LEU A 132 -1.27 -6.35 10.48
N LEU A 133 -1.30 -7.68 10.57
CA LEU A 133 -1.40 -8.55 9.39
C LEU A 133 -2.74 -8.40 8.66
N TYR A 134 -3.81 -8.06 9.39
CA TYR A 134 -5.10 -7.81 8.80
C TYR A 134 -5.14 -6.50 8.00
N HIS A 135 -4.29 -5.53 8.33
CA HIS A 135 -4.15 -4.30 7.56
C HIS A 135 -3.32 -4.46 6.27
N VAL A 136 -2.75 -5.63 6.00
CA VAL A 136 -1.85 -5.86 4.86
C VAL A 136 -2.49 -6.76 3.82
N VAL A 137 -2.49 -6.32 2.56
CA VAL A 137 -2.91 -7.08 1.37
C VAL A 137 -1.66 -7.46 0.58
N PRO A 138 -1.17 -8.70 0.70
CA PRO A 138 0.08 -9.12 0.06
C PRO A 138 -0.08 -9.29 -1.47
N GLY A 139 1.01 -9.08 -2.20
CA GLY A 139 1.11 -9.40 -3.63
C GLY A 139 0.34 -8.47 -4.57
N THR A 140 -0.36 -7.47 -4.05
CA THR A 140 -1.22 -6.59 -4.86
C THR A 140 -0.84 -5.13 -4.62
N TYR A 141 -0.59 -4.39 -5.69
CA TYR A 141 -0.40 -2.94 -5.66
C TYR A 141 -1.72 -2.25 -6.06
N ILE A 142 -2.37 -1.58 -5.11
CA ILE A 142 -3.66 -0.91 -5.31
C ILE A 142 -3.46 0.57 -5.00
N ASP A 143 -3.39 1.40 -6.04
CA ASP A 143 -3.45 2.86 -5.87
C ASP A 143 -4.90 3.35 -5.73
N ALA A 144 -5.08 4.61 -5.39
CA ALA A 144 -6.39 5.22 -5.19
C ALA A 144 -7.24 5.22 -6.48
N ALA A 145 -6.61 5.27 -7.65
CA ALA A 145 -7.31 5.20 -8.92
C ALA A 145 -7.88 3.80 -9.18
N ALA A 146 -7.19 2.74 -8.76
CA ALA A 146 -7.68 1.38 -8.76
C ALA A 146 -8.73 1.16 -7.65
N ALA A 147 -8.45 1.61 -6.42
CA ALA A 147 -9.32 1.44 -5.27
C ALA A 147 -10.69 2.10 -5.44
N SER A 148 -10.74 3.30 -6.05
CA SER A 148 -12.00 4.00 -6.36
C SER A 148 -12.90 3.25 -7.36
N LYS A 149 -12.37 2.26 -8.08
CA LYS A 149 -13.11 1.40 -9.02
C LYS A 149 -13.39 0.01 -8.44
N ALA A 150 -12.94 -0.26 -7.22
CA ALA A 150 -13.01 -1.58 -6.59
C ALA A 150 -14.27 -1.77 -5.71
N ASN A 151 -15.37 -1.07 -6.02
CA ASN A 151 -16.61 -1.22 -5.24
C ASN A 151 -17.11 -2.68 -5.26
N GLY A 152 -17.36 -3.24 -4.07
CA GLY A 152 -17.77 -4.64 -3.89
C GLY A 152 -16.61 -5.66 -3.91
N ALA A 153 -15.35 -5.21 -4.02
CA ALA A 153 -14.20 -6.10 -3.94
C ALA A 153 -14.01 -6.67 -2.52
N ASN A 154 -13.42 -7.86 -2.44
CA ASN A 154 -12.93 -8.45 -1.19
C ASN A 154 -11.42 -8.60 -1.28
N LEU A 155 -10.69 -7.94 -0.39
CA LEU A 155 -9.23 -7.92 -0.37
C LEU A 155 -8.74 -9.02 0.57
N PRO A 156 -7.96 -10.01 0.10
CA PRO A 156 -7.35 -11.01 0.96
C PRO A 156 -6.24 -10.38 1.80
N THR A 157 -6.31 -10.54 3.13
CA THR A 157 -5.28 -9.99 4.02
C THR A 157 -4.18 -11.01 4.30
N ALA A 158 -3.04 -10.55 4.80
CA ALA A 158 -1.95 -11.42 5.24
C ALA A 158 -2.33 -12.27 6.46
N LEU A 159 -3.35 -11.85 7.23
CA LEU A 159 -3.92 -12.66 8.31
C LEU A 159 -4.78 -13.82 7.78
N GLY A 160 -5.41 -13.66 6.62
CA GLY A 160 -6.31 -14.64 6.00
C GLY A 160 -7.73 -14.12 5.74
N PRO A 161 -8.45 -13.55 6.74
CA PRO A 161 -9.77 -12.97 6.51
C PRO A 161 -9.74 -11.82 5.49
N THR A 162 -10.85 -11.58 4.81
CA THR A 162 -10.93 -10.53 3.78
C THR A 162 -11.52 -9.22 4.32
N ILE A 163 -11.07 -8.10 3.74
CA ILE A 163 -11.67 -6.77 3.92
C ILE A 163 -12.57 -6.47 2.72
N GLY A 164 -13.83 -6.10 2.96
CA GLY A 164 -14.74 -5.64 1.92
C GLY A 164 -14.47 -4.20 1.53
N VAL A 165 -14.60 -3.86 0.25
CA VAL A 165 -14.44 -2.49 -0.25
C VAL A 165 -15.81 -1.95 -0.67
N TRP A 166 -16.18 -0.80 -0.13
CA TRP A 166 -17.39 -0.08 -0.50
C TRP A 166 -17.05 1.34 -0.93
N VAL A 167 -17.36 1.68 -2.17
CA VAL A 167 -17.11 3.01 -2.73
C VAL A 167 -18.43 3.74 -2.87
N HIS A 168 -18.55 4.89 -2.21
CA HIS A 168 -19.78 5.69 -2.20
C HIS A 168 -19.44 7.18 -2.18
N HIS A 169 -19.97 7.94 -3.15
CA HIS A 169 -19.73 9.38 -3.30
C HIS A 169 -18.24 9.77 -3.26
N GLY A 170 -17.37 8.97 -3.89
CA GLY A 170 -15.92 9.21 -3.92
C GLY A 170 -15.17 8.83 -2.64
N MET A 171 -15.85 8.36 -1.60
CA MET A 171 -15.24 7.81 -0.40
C MET A 171 -15.01 6.31 -0.55
N ILE A 172 -13.84 5.83 -0.12
CA ILE A 172 -13.50 4.41 -0.07
C ILE A 172 -13.62 3.98 1.39
N VAL A 173 -14.63 3.16 1.67
CA VAL A 173 -14.92 2.57 2.97
C VAL A 173 -14.48 1.11 2.96
N LEU A 174 -13.77 0.71 4.01
CA LEU A 174 -13.25 -0.62 4.23
C LEU A 174 -14.09 -1.29 5.30
N LYS A 175 -14.72 -2.40 4.94
CA LYS A 175 -15.58 -3.20 5.80
C LYS A 175 -14.79 -4.35 6.37
N ASP A 176 -14.59 -4.34 7.68
CA ASP A 176 -13.85 -5.39 8.36
C ASP A 176 -14.77 -6.51 8.89
N LYS A 177 -14.31 -7.22 9.92
CA LYS A 177 -15.03 -8.35 10.53
C LYS A 177 -15.70 -8.00 11.84
N ASP A 178 -15.50 -6.80 12.36
CA ASP A 178 -16.13 -6.33 13.59
C ASP A 178 -17.41 -5.56 13.24
N PRO A 179 -18.60 -6.12 13.51
CA PRO A 179 -19.86 -5.45 13.22
C PRO A 179 -20.24 -4.39 14.26
N GLN A 180 -19.55 -4.33 15.41
CA GLN A 180 -19.83 -3.39 16.51
C GLN A 180 -19.08 -2.07 16.35
N LEU A 181 -17.94 -2.09 15.67
CA LEU A 181 -17.14 -0.91 15.39
C LEU A 181 -17.51 -0.26 14.05
N TYR A 182 -17.19 1.02 13.93
CA TYR A 182 -17.42 1.74 12.68
C TYR A 182 -16.37 1.35 11.63
N ASP A 183 -16.85 1.11 10.40
CA ASP A 183 -16.01 0.84 9.23
C ASP A 183 -14.98 1.96 8.97
N ALA A 184 -13.78 1.58 8.51
CA ALA A 184 -12.72 2.54 8.23
C ALA A 184 -12.90 3.25 6.89
N THR A 185 -12.56 4.53 6.83
CA THR A 185 -12.52 5.31 5.59
C THR A 185 -11.10 5.70 5.22
N VAL A 186 -10.74 5.56 3.95
CA VAL A 186 -9.46 6.06 3.43
C VAL A 186 -9.46 7.59 3.46
N ARG A 187 -8.45 8.17 4.14
CA ARG A 187 -8.25 9.61 4.27
C ARG A 187 -7.00 10.12 3.56
N ILE A 188 -5.95 9.31 3.52
CA ILE A 188 -4.67 9.68 2.90
C ILE A 188 -4.34 8.64 1.83
N PRO A 189 -4.70 8.87 0.57
CA PRO A 189 -4.41 7.91 -0.49
C PRO A 189 -2.92 7.88 -0.87
N ASP A 190 -2.48 6.75 -1.40
CA ASP A 190 -1.20 6.59 -2.11
C ASP A 190 0.07 6.98 -1.31
N ILE A 191 0.13 6.62 -0.03
CA ILE A 191 1.36 6.70 0.77
C ILE A 191 2.42 5.77 0.14
N ASN A 192 3.66 6.24 0.08
CA ASN A 192 4.79 5.54 -0.52
C ASN A 192 4.67 5.26 -2.04
N LYS A 193 3.86 6.04 -2.76
CA LYS A 193 3.70 5.94 -4.22
C LYS A 193 5.05 5.86 -4.94
N HIS A 194 5.06 5.13 -6.05
CA HIS A 194 6.24 4.84 -6.88
C HIS A 194 7.20 3.78 -6.31
N ASN A 195 6.92 3.23 -5.12
CA ASN A 195 7.62 2.07 -4.58
C ASN A 195 6.78 0.80 -4.73
N ARG A 196 7.38 -0.38 -4.51
CA ARG A 196 6.64 -1.66 -4.60
C ARG A 196 5.59 -1.83 -3.51
N GLN A 197 5.79 -1.20 -2.36
CA GLN A 197 4.80 -1.14 -1.29
C GLN A 197 4.05 0.17 -1.37
N ILE A 198 2.73 0.11 -1.41
CA ILE A 198 1.87 1.29 -1.31
C ILE A 198 1.00 1.17 -0.07
N ALA A 199 0.57 2.30 0.48
CA ALA A 199 -0.39 2.28 1.56
C ALA A 199 -1.43 3.39 1.47
N HIS A 200 -2.51 3.24 2.22
CA HIS A 200 -3.58 4.22 2.35
C HIS A 200 -3.83 4.49 3.83
N GLY A 201 -3.73 5.76 4.26
CA GLY A 201 -4.04 6.17 5.62
C GLY A 201 -5.55 6.12 5.87
N ILE A 202 -5.96 5.53 7.00
CA ILE A 202 -7.37 5.31 7.37
C ILE A 202 -7.70 5.96 8.72
N ASP A 203 -8.98 6.19 9.01
CA ASP A 203 -9.47 6.88 10.22
C ASP A 203 -10.04 5.95 11.32
N ARG A 204 -10.00 4.64 11.10
CA ARG A 204 -10.34 3.59 12.06
C ARG A 204 -9.34 2.45 11.96
N VAL A 205 -9.14 1.73 13.05
CA VAL A 205 -8.34 0.50 13.05
C VAL A 205 -9.22 -0.62 12.50
N LEU A 206 -8.74 -1.37 11.52
CA LEU A 206 -9.41 -2.56 11.03
C LEU A 206 -9.23 -3.69 12.03
N VAL A 207 -10.33 -4.25 12.51
CA VAL A 207 -10.29 -5.28 13.56
C VAL A 207 -10.71 -6.64 12.97
N PRO A 208 -9.85 -7.68 13.06
CA PRO A 208 -10.16 -9.01 12.52
C PRO A 208 -10.99 -9.90 13.45
N MET A 209 -11.45 -9.38 14.58
CA MET A 209 -12.21 -10.11 15.60
C MET A 209 -13.20 -9.15 16.28
N ASP A 210 -14.20 -9.72 16.96
CA ASP A 210 -15.10 -8.97 17.83
C ASP A 210 -14.34 -8.66 19.14
N LEU A 211 -14.19 -7.37 19.49
CA LEU A 211 -13.44 -6.89 20.66
C LEU A 211 -14.33 -6.45 21.83
#